data_AF-S7UQ01-F1
#
_entry.id   AF-S7UQ01-F1
#
_cell.length_a   1.000
_cell.length_b   1.000
_cell.length_c   1.000
_cell.angle_alpha   90.00
_cell.angle_beta   90.00
_cell.angle_gamma   90.00
#
_symmetry.space_group_name_H-M   'P 1'
#
loop_
_entity.id
_entity.type
_entity.pdbx_description
1 polymer ?
#
loop_
_entity_poly.entity_id
_entity_poly.type
_entity_poly.pdbx_seq_one_letter_code
_entity_poly.pdbx_strand_id
1 'polypeptide(L)'
;MGVFLSVLALSFIAVAGILVDRHLRARFEQEERDLVAAEEDVKTKLAELLSEKRKLESDLIQAESQLTVADWHAHEQQMPKESAAPATPLPPPARPKAAGKPPMTSNQRNERQGRWLLSNGKISLEQHEKAVRLVGQVAPDLLQTCLLLNYIDKDTAKKAQEASA
;
A
#
# COMPACT_ATOMS: atom_id res chain seq x y z
N MET A 1 -9.15 -52.19 69.96
CA MET A 1 -8.39 -52.37 68.69
C MET A 1 -9.04 -51.66 67.50
N GLY A 2 -10.34 -51.82 67.23
CA GLY A 2 -10.99 -51.26 66.03
C GLY A 2 -10.91 -49.73 65.85
N VAL A 3 -11.06 -48.95 66.92
CA VAL A 3 -11.07 -47.48 66.85
C VAL A 3 -9.71 -46.88 66.42
N PHE A 4 -8.61 -47.49 66.86
CA PHE A 4 -7.27 -47.03 66.48
C PHE A 4 -6.99 -47.26 64.98
N LEU A 5 -7.45 -48.39 64.42
CA LEU A 5 -7.32 -48.68 63.00
C LEU A 5 -8.12 -47.70 62.14
N SER A 6 -9.35 -47.34 62.55
CA SER A 6 -10.14 -46.34 61.82
C SER A 6 -9.51 -44.95 61.83
N VAL A 7 -8.92 -44.53 62.95
CA VAL A 7 -8.23 -43.22 63.05
C VAL A 7 -6.98 -43.20 62.18
N LEU A 8 -6.20 -44.28 62.16
CA LEU A 8 -5.03 -44.40 61.28
C LEU A 8 -5.43 -44.38 59.80
N ALA A 9 -6.50 -45.09 59.43
CA ALA A 9 -7.00 -45.09 58.04
C ALA A 9 -7.46 -43.69 57.60
N LEU A 10 -8.20 -42.96 58.45
CA LEU A 10 -8.64 -41.60 58.15
C LEU A 10 -7.47 -40.62 58.04
N SER A 11 -6.47 -40.74 58.93
CA SER A 11 -5.25 -39.93 58.85
C SER A 11 -4.48 -40.19 57.55
N PHE A 12 -4.35 -41.46 57.15
CA PHE A 12 -3.69 -41.82 55.90
C PHE A 12 -4.43 -41.24 54.69
N ILE A 13 -5.76 -41.35 54.64
CA ILE A 13 -6.58 -40.77 53.56
C ILE A 13 -6.43 -39.25 53.51
N ALA A 14 -6.43 -38.57 54.66
CA ALA A 14 -6.25 -37.12 54.72
C ALA A 14 -4.86 -36.70 54.20
N VAL A 15 -3.80 -37.39 54.61
CA VAL A 15 -2.43 -37.11 54.13
C VAL A 15 -2.30 -37.39 52.64
N ALA A 16 -2.84 -38.50 52.14
CA ALA A 16 -2.85 -38.82 50.72
C ALA A 16 -3.62 -37.77 49.91
N GLY A 17 -4.76 -37.32 50.40
CA GLY A 17 -5.54 -36.25 49.78
C GLY A 17 -4.76 -34.93 49.67
N ILE A 18 -4.06 -34.53 50.72
CA ILE A 18 -3.21 -33.33 50.72
C ILE A 18 -2.06 -33.47 49.72
N LEU A 19 -1.42 -34.64 49.65
CA LEU A 19 -0.33 -34.88 48.69
C LEU A 19 -0.83 -34.82 47.24
N VAL A 20 -1.99 -35.40 46.96
CA VAL A 20 -2.61 -35.36 45.62
C VAL A 20 -2.99 -33.93 45.25
N ASP A 21 -3.61 -33.16 46.16
CA ASP A 21 -3.97 -31.76 45.92
C ASP A 21 -2.72 -30.91 45.62
N ARG A 22 -1.64 -31.08 46.38
CA ARG A 22 -0.37 -30.37 46.12
C ARG A 22 0.24 -30.76 44.77
N HIS A 23 0.18 -32.03 44.40
CA HIS A 23 0.70 -32.47 43.10
C HIS A 23 -0.12 -31.92 41.94
N LEU A 24 -1.45 -31.92 42.07
CA LEU A 24 -2.36 -31.38 41.06
C LEU A 24 -2.16 -29.86 40.92
N ARG A 25 -2.09 -29.11 42.02
CA ARG A 25 -1.82 -27.66 41.97
C ARG A 25 -0.50 -27.35 41.30
N ALA A 26 0.57 -28.09 41.65
CA ALA A 26 1.87 -27.90 41.02
C ALA A 26 1.82 -28.16 39.50
N ARG A 27 1.06 -29.17 39.04
CA ARG A 27 0.85 -29.41 37.60
C ARG A 27 0.06 -28.29 36.93
N PHE A 28 -1.03 -27.83 37.55
CA PHE A 28 -1.83 -26.73 36.99
C PHE A 28 -1.03 -25.43 36.89
N GLU A 29 -0.26 -25.09 37.94
CA GLU A 29 0.60 -23.91 37.90
C GLU A 29 1.69 -24.02 36.83
N GLN A 30 2.19 -25.23 36.56
CA GLN A 30 3.16 -25.46 35.50
C GLN A 30 2.51 -25.33 34.11
N GLU A 31 1.36 -25.95 33.89
CA GLU A 31 0.62 -25.84 32.63
C GLU A 31 0.20 -24.40 32.33
N GLU A 32 -0.21 -23.64 33.35
CA GLU A 32 -0.56 -22.21 33.19
C GLU A 32 0.67 -21.39 32.77
N ARG A 33 1.84 -21.63 33.38
CA ARG A 33 3.08 -20.96 32.97
C ARG A 33 3.50 -21.34 31.55
N ASP A 34 3.39 -22.61 31.20
CA ASP A 34 3.73 -23.10 29.85
C ASP A 34 2.79 -22.49 28.80
N LEU A 35 1.50 -22.37 29.10
CA LEU A 35 0.52 -21.71 28.24
C LEU A 35 0.80 -20.22 28.07
N VAL A 36 1.11 -19.50 29.15
CA VAL A 36 1.49 -18.07 29.08
C VAL A 36 2.76 -17.89 28.25
N ALA A 37 3.78 -18.73 28.47
CA ALA A 37 5.01 -18.69 27.69
C ALA A 37 4.77 -18.98 26.20
N ALA A 38 3.89 -19.94 25.88
CA ALA A 38 3.50 -20.23 24.51
C ALA A 38 2.72 -19.07 23.87
N GLU A 39 1.83 -18.41 24.61
CA GLU A 39 1.10 -17.24 24.14
C GLU A 39 2.05 -16.08 23.83
N GLU A 40 3.02 -15.82 24.71
CA GLU A 40 4.05 -14.81 24.48
C GLU A 40 4.91 -15.12 23.25
N ASP A 41 5.34 -16.37 23.07
CA ASP A 41 6.10 -16.81 21.89
C ASP A 41 5.30 -16.67 20.58
N VAL A 42 4.00 -16.97 20.60
CA VAL A 42 3.13 -16.75 19.43
C VAL A 42 2.99 -15.27 19.14
N LYS A 43 2.84 -14.42 20.16
CA LYS A 43 2.74 -12.96 19.99
C LYS A 43 4.02 -12.36 19.41
N THR A 44 5.19 -12.78 19.86
CA THR A 44 6.47 -12.30 19.34
C THR A 44 6.66 -12.72 17.89
N LYS A 45 6.39 -14.00 17.55
CA LYS A 45 6.41 -14.50 16.17
C LYS A 45 5.43 -13.75 15.26
N LEU A 46 4.22 -13.47 15.75
CA LEU A 46 3.24 -12.69 15.00
C LEU A 46 3.74 -11.27 14.73
N ALA A 47 4.33 -10.61 15.73
CA ALA A 47 4.89 -9.27 15.57
C ALA A 47 6.06 -9.26 14.59
N GLU A 48 6.93 -10.27 14.64
CA GLU A 48 8.04 -10.47 13.71
C GLU A 48 7.54 -10.63 12.27
N LEU A 49 6.61 -11.56 12.03
CA LEU A 49 6.02 -11.80 10.71
C LEU A 49 5.31 -10.56 10.14
N LEU A 50 4.58 -9.82 10.99
CA LEU A 50 3.96 -8.56 10.56
C LEU A 50 4.99 -7.50 10.19
N SER A 51 6.13 -7.45 10.89
CA SER A 51 7.21 -6.53 10.56
C SER A 51 7.91 -6.92 9.25
N GLU A 52 8.12 -8.22 9.01
CA GLU A 52 8.71 -8.75 7.79
C GLU A 52 7.78 -8.52 6.60
N LYS A 53 6.47 -8.76 6.76
CA LYS A 53 5.47 -8.45 5.75
C LYS A 53 5.52 -6.98 5.35
N ARG A 54 5.59 -6.05 6.31
CA ARG A 54 5.68 -4.61 6.01
C ARG A 54 6.94 -4.25 5.22
N LYS A 55 8.08 -4.88 5.53
CA LYS A 55 9.33 -4.68 4.79
C LYS A 55 9.21 -5.20 3.36
N LEU A 56 8.66 -6.39 3.18
CA LEU A 56 8.44 -6.97 1.85
C LEU A 56 7.47 -6.12 1.01
N GLU A 57 6.40 -5.60 1.63
CA GLU A 57 5.49 -4.67 0.97
C GLU A 57 6.19 -3.37 0.56
N SER A 58 7.05 -2.80 1.41
CA SER A 58 7.81 -1.59 1.03
C SER A 58 8.82 -1.86 -0.09
N ASP A 59 9.50 -3.00 -0.05
CA ASP A 59 10.48 -3.40 -1.07
C ASP A 59 9.80 -3.65 -2.42
N LEU A 60 8.62 -4.27 -2.40
CA LEU A 60 7.81 -4.48 -3.60
C LEU A 60 7.39 -3.15 -4.22
N ILE A 61 6.88 -2.21 -3.42
CA ILE A 61 6.52 -0.87 -3.90
C ILE A 61 7.75 -0.16 -4.51
N GLN A 62 8.92 -0.29 -3.87
CA GLN A 62 10.16 0.29 -4.38
C GLN A 62 10.58 -0.35 -5.70
N ALA A 63 10.50 -1.68 -5.83
CA ALA A 63 10.81 -2.39 -7.07
C ALA A 63 9.85 -2.03 -8.21
N GLU A 64 8.53 -1.96 -7.93
CA GLU A 64 7.53 -1.53 -8.90
C GLU A 64 7.77 -0.10 -9.38
N SER A 65 8.17 0.80 -8.48
CA SER A 65 8.54 2.17 -8.85
C SER A 65 9.76 2.21 -9.78
N GLN A 66 10.78 1.38 -9.54
CA GLN A 66 11.97 1.27 -10.39
C GLN A 66 11.64 0.71 -11.77
N LEU A 67 10.82 -0.34 -11.84
CA LEU A 67 10.35 -0.90 -13.11
C LEU A 67 9.57 0.13 -13.91
N THR A 68 8.71 0.91 -13.24
CA THR A 68 7.93 1.97 -13.90
C THR A 68 8.83 3.05 -14.49
N VAL A 69 9.89 3.45 -13.78
CA VAL A 69 10.89 4.43 -14.28
C VAL A 69 11.69 3.84 -15.44
N ALA A 70 12.11 2.58 -15.35
CA ALA A 70 12.83 1.90 -16.43
C ALA A 70 11.99 1.77 -17.70
N ASP A 71 10.72 1.37 -17.57
CA ASP A 71 9.77 1.29 -18.67
C ASP A 71 9.56 2.67 -19.33
N TRP A 72 9.48 3.73 -18.53
CA TRP A 72 9.32 5.08 -19.04
C TRP A 72 10.55 5.53 -19.86
N HIS A 73 11.77 5.29 -19.35
CA HIS A 73 13.00 5.59 -20.07
C HIS A 73 13.14 4.76 -21.37
N ALA A 74 12.73 3.50 -21.37
CA ALA A 74 12.71 2.68 -22.57
C ALA A 74 11.74 3.26 -23.63
N HIS A 75 10.58 3.76 -23.19
CA HIS A 75 9.60 4.39 -24.08
C HIS A 75 10.09 5.76 -24.61
N GLU A 76 10.83 6.54 -23.82
CA GLU A 76 11.38 7.83 -24.23
C GLU A 76 12.48 7.68 -25.30
N GLN A 77 13.30 6.63 -25.20
CA GLN A 77 14.32 6.30 -26.22
C GLN A 77 13.71 5.85 -27.55
N GLN A 78 12.47 5.34 -27.55
CA GLN A 78 11.76 4.91 -28.75
C GLN A 78 11.00 6.04 -29.46
N MET A 79 10.89 7.23 -28.87
CA MET A 79 10.29 8.37 -29.57
C MET A 79 11.29 8.94 -30.61
N PRO A 80 10.92 9.02 -31.90
CA PRO A 80 11.79 9.56 -32.93
C PRO A 80 12.05 11.05 -32.66
N LYS A 81 13.33 11.44 -32.61
CA LYS A 81 13.78 12.84 -32.60
C LYS A 81 13.41 13.50 -33.93
N GLU A 82 12.17 13.93 -34.08
CA GLU A 82 11.73 14.68 -35.24
C GLU A 82 12.00 16.18 -35.04
N SER A 83 12.97 16.67 -35.81
CA SER A 83 13.23 18.07 -36.19
C SER A 83 13.89 19.01 -35.18
N ALA A 84 15.21 18.88 -35.05
CA ALA A 84 16.08 20.05 -34.91
C ALA A 84 16.44 20.54 -36.32
N ALA A 85 15.84 21.64 -36.77
CA ALA A 85 16.27 22.36 -37.98
C ALA A 85 16.61 23.83 -37.62
N PRO A 86 17.75 24.37 -38.08
CA PRO A 86 18.22 25.71 -37.76
C PRO A 86 17.84 26.74 -38.85
N ALA A 87 17.63 28.02 -38.50
CA ALA A 87 18.02 29.22 -39.29
C ALA A 87 17.36 30.54 -38.80
N THR A 88 18.20 31.46 -38.28
CA THR A 88 18.44 32.89 -38.67
C THR A 88 17.28 33.92 -38.94
N PRO A 89 17.54 35.26 -38.89
CA PRO A 89 16.62 36.29 -38.37
C PRO A 89 16.08 37.37 -39.38
N LEU A 90 15.05 38.14 -38.95
CA LEU A 90 14.48 39.43 -39.45
C LEU A 90 13.45 39.41 -40.63
N PRO A 91 12.59 40.45 -40.84
CA PRO A 91 11.36 40.87 -40.11
C PRO A 91 10.11 41.01 -41.06
N PRO A 92 8.91 41.47 -40.61
CA PRO A 92 7.60 41.04 -41.17
C PRO A 92 6.95 42.01 -42.18
N PRO A 93 5.89 41.54 -42.90
CA PRO A 93 4.67 42.35 -42.96
C PRO A 93 3.38 41.56 -42.67
N ALA A 94 2.41 42.32 -42.15
CA ALA A 94 1.20 41.88 -41.48
C ALA A 94 0.17 41.15 -42.35
N ARG A 95 -0.32 40.01 -41.84
CA ARG A 95 -1.69 39.49 -42.05
C ARG A 95 -2.12 38.71 -40.79
N PRO A 96 -3.29 38.99 -40.19
CA PRO A 96 -3.81 38.18 -39.09
C PRO A 96 -4.39 36.90 -39.67
N LYS A 97 -3.54 35.88 -39.87
CA LYS A 97 -3.99 34.52 -40.14
C LYS A 97 -4.29 33.85 -38.79
N ALA A 98 -5.52 33.36 -38.68
CA ALA A 98 -6.09 32.50 -37.65
C ALA A 98 -5.10 32.07 -36.56
N ALA A 99 -5.29 32.63 -35.36
CA ALA A 99 -4.63 32.20 -34.15
C ALA A 99 -4.74 30.67 -34.03
N GLY A 100 -3.64 29.97 -34.30
CA GLY A 100 -3.48 28.59 -33.89
C GLY A 100 -3.81 28.55 -32.41
N LYS A 101 -4.77 27.71 -32.03
CA LYS A 101 -5.13 27.51 -30.61
C LYS A 101 -3.81 27.30 -29.86
N PRO A 102 -3.51 28.09 -28.82
CA PRO A 102 -2.28 27.93 -28.06
C PRO A 102 -2.18 26.46 -27.61
N PRO A 103 -0.97 25.85 -27.61
CA PRO A 103 -0.79 24.51 -27.11
C PRO A 103 -1.39 24.44 -25.70
N MET A 104 -2.30 23.48 -25.53
CA MET A 104 -3.06 23.32 -24.30
C MET A 104 -2.08 23.16 -23.13
N THR A 105 -2.19 24.01 -22.12
CA THR A 105 -1.28 23.99 -20.97
C THR A 105 -1.47 22.69 -20.18
N SER A 106 -0.42 22.25 -19.49
CA SER A 106 -0.48 21.03 -18.64
C SER A 106 -1.66 21.09 -17.65
N ASN A 107 -1.93 22.26 -17.07
CA ASN A 107 -3.07 22.48 -16.18
C ASN A 107 -4.43 22.25 -16.86
N GLN A 108 -4.64 22.78 -18.07
CA GLN A 108 -5.89 22.54 -18.80
C GLN A 108 -6.05 21.07 -19.17
N ARG A 109 -4.96 20.38 -19.52
CA ARG A 109 -4.97 18.94 -19.83
C ARG A 109 -5.37 18.14 -18.59
N ASN A 110 -4.76 18.44 -17.44
CA ASN A 110 -5.07 17.81 -16.16
C ASN A 110 -6.53 18.03 -15.74
N GLU A 111 -7.06 19.25 -15.92
CA GLU A 111 -8.47 19.53 -15.64
C GLU A 111 -9.43 18.72 -16.52
N ARG A 112 -9.16 18.59 -17.82
CA ARG A 112 -10.00 17.79 -18.71
C ARG A 112 -9.97 16.31 -18.36
N GLN A 113 -8.78 15.77 -18.07
CA GLN A 113 -8.62 14.39 -17.66
C GLN A 113 -9.34 14.11 -16.34
N GLY A 114 -9.17 14.99 -15.35
CA GLY A 114 -9.85 14.90 -14.06
C GLY A 114 -11.37 14.92 -14.20
N ARG A 115 -11.89 15.84 -15.01
CA ARG A 115 -13.33 15.94 -15.28
C ARG A 115 -13.88 14.69 -15.96
N TRP A 116 -13.16 14.12 -16.92
CA TRP A 116 -13.57 12.87 -17.57
C TRP A 116 -13.59 11.69 -16.60
N LEU A 117 -12.58 11.57 -15.73
CA LEU A 117 -12.52 10.51 -14.73
C LEU A 117 -13.67 10.59 -13.73
N LEU A 118 -14.00 11.81 -13.28
CA LEU A 118 -15.14 12.06 -12.41
C LEU A 118 -16.48 11.77 -13.10
N SER A 119 -16.67 12.25 -14.34
CA SER A 119 -17.94 12.09 -15.05
C SER A 119 -18.24 10.63 -15.40
N ASN A 120 -17.22 9.81 -15.61
CA ASN A 120 -17.36 8.38 -15.90
C ASN A 120 -17.31 7.50 -14.64
N GLY A 121 -17.31 8.11 -13.45
CA GLY A 121 -17.28 7.39 -12.17
C GLY A 121 -16.03 6.53 -11.97
N LYS A 122 -14.91 6.90 -12.60
CA LYS A 122 -13.64 6.16 -12.53
C LYS A 122 -12.83 6.49 -11.28
N ILE A 123 -13.05 7.68 -10.72
CA ILE A 123 -12.49 8.11 -9.43
C ILE A 123 -13.57 8.84 -8.64
N SER A 124 -13.49 8.82 -7.31
CA SER A 124 -14.31 9.65 -6.44
C SER A 124 -13.80 11.10 -6.40
N LEU A 125 -14.64 12.03 -5.94
CA LEU A 125 -14.25 13.43 -5.76
C LEU A 125 -13.06 13.57 -4.80
N GLU A 126 -13.07 12.80 -3.71
CA GLU A 126 -11.98 12.80 -2.72
C GLU A 126 -10.66 12.28 -3.32
N GLN A 127 -10.72 11.24 -4.15
CA GLN A 127 -9.55 10.70 -4.85
C GLN A 127 -9.00 11.72 -5.87
N HIS A 128 -9.88 12.43 -6.57
CA HIS A 128 -9.49 13.49 -7.49
C HIS A 128 -8.79 14.64 -6.76
N GLU A 129 -9.35 15.14 -5.66
CA GLU A 129 -8.73 16.22 -4.89
C GLU A 129 -7.35 15.83 -4.32
N LYS A 130 -7.22 14.60 -3.82
CA LYS A 130 -5.94 14.06 -3.36
C LYS A 130 -4.93 13.97 -4.51
N ALA A 131 -5.35 13.47 -5.67
CA ALA A 131 -4.49 13.37 -6.84
C ALA A 131 -4.03 14.75 -7.31
N VAL A 132 -4.92 15.73 -7.43
CA VAL A 132 -4.59 17.11 -7.86
C VAL A 132 -3.54 17.76 -6.95
N ARG A 133 -3.60 17.53 -5.63
CA ARG A 133 -2.59 18.06 -4.68
C ARG A 133 -1.22 17.43 -4.85
N LEU A 134 -1.17 16.21 -5.36
CA LEU A 134 0.06 15.44 -5.55
C LEU A 134 0.64 15.56 -6.97
N VAL A 135 -0.11 16.18 -7.90
CA VAL A 135 0.40 16.55 -9.23
C VAL A 135 1.55 17.54 -9.07
N GLY A 136 2.65 17.27 -9.76
CA GLY A 136 3.92 17.99 -9.67
C GLY A 136 4.83 17.57 -8.52
N GLN A 137 4.31 16.87 -7.50
CA GLN A 137 5.10 16.30 -6.40
C GLN A 137 5.46 14.84 -6.65
N VAL A 138 4.46 14.05 -7.05
CA VAL A 138 4.58 12.60 -7.25
C VAL A 138 4.74 12.27 -8.74
N ALA A 139 4.00 12.97 -9.60
CA ALA A 139 4.09 12.83 -11.04
C ALA A 139 3.70 14.14 -11.76
N PRO A 140 4.19 14.40 -12.98
CA PRO A 140 3.93 15.64 -13.71
C PRO A 140 2.46 15.83 -14.09
N ASP A 141 1.72 14.75 -14.33
CA ASP A 141 0.34 14.78 -14.82
C ASP A 141 -0.64 14.08 -13.87
N LEU A 142 -1.91 14.48 -13.94
CA LEU A 142 -2.98 13.97 -13.08
C LEU A 142 -3.23 12.47 -13.29
N LEU A 143 -3.23 12.00 -14.55
CA LEU A 143 -3.44 10.58 -14.85
C LEU A 143 -2.35 9.69 -14.26
N GLN A 144 -1.10 10.15 -14.36
CA GLN A 144 0.03 9.41 -13.81
C GLN A 144 -0.02 9.37 -12.29
N THR A 145 -0.44 10.47 -11.66
CA THR A 145 -0.67 10.53 -10.21
C THR A 145 -1.80 9.56 -9.80
N CYS A 146 -2.91 9.50 -10.56
CA CYS A 146 -4.00 8.56 -10.29
C CYS A 146 -3.60 7.09 -10.49
N LEU A 147 -2.70 6.79 -11.43
CA LEU A 147 -2.14 5.45 -11.64
C LEU A 147 -1.23 5.04 -10.47
N LEU A 148 -0.34 5.95 -10.03
CA LEU A 148 0.57 5.70 -8.90
C LEU A 148 -0.17 5.47 -7.58
N LEU A 149 -1.29 6.17 -7.37
CA LEU A 149 -2.15 5.98 -6.21
C LEU A 149 -3.10 4.78 -6.34
N ASN A 150 -3.00 4.03 -7.44
CA ASN A 150 -3.84 2.88 -7.76
C ASN A 150 -5.35 3.21 -7.75
N TYR A 151 -5.72 4.43 -8.16
CA TYR A 151 -7.12 4.85 -8.27
C TYR A 151 -7.75 4.43 -9.60
N ILE A 152 -6.93 4.24 -10.64
CA ILE A 152 -7.39 3.86 -11.98
C ILE A 152 -6.46 2.81 -12.59
N ASP A 153 -7.01 1.94 -13.44
CA ASP A 153 -6.22 1.00 -14.23
C ASP A 153 -5.58 1.65 -15.45
N LYS A 154 -4.53 1.01 -16.00
CA LYS A 154 -3.85 1.43 -17.23
C LYS A 154 -4.80 1.62 -18.41
N ASP A 155 -5.80 0.75 -18.55
CA ASP A 155 -6.81 0.84 -19.62
C ASP A 155 -7.73 2.05 -19.45
N THR A 156 -8.04 2.40 -18.21
CA THR A 156 -8.86 3.59 -17.90
C THR A 156 -8.06 4.87 -18.15
N ALA A 157 -6.76 4.86 -17.86
CA ALA A 157 -5.88 5.99 -18.14
C ALA A 157 -5.73 6.25 -19.64
N LYS A 158 -5.59 5.20 -20.46
CA LYS A 158 -5.56 5.34 -21.94
C LYS A 158 -6.83 5.97 -22.48
N LYS A 159 -8.00 5.49 -22.04
CA LYS A 159 -9.31 6.06 -22.45
C LYS A 159 -9.45 7.52 -22.03
N ALA A 160 -8.98 7.88 -20.84
CA ALA A 160 -8.99 9.27 -20.38
C ALA A 160 -8.03 10.14 -21.19
N GLN A 161 -6.86 9.62 -21.57
CA GLN A 161 -5.88 10.31 -22.41
C GLN A 161 -6.45 10.57 -23.81
N GLU A 162 -7.03 9.56 -24.46
CA GLU A 162 -7.72 9.67 -25.76
C GLU A 162 -8.88 10.67 -25.72
N ALA A 163 -9.66 10.68 -24.63
CA ALA A 163 -10.75 11.63 -24.46
C ALA A 163 -10.31 13.07 -24.16
N SER A 164 -9.03 13.27 -23.83
CA SER A 164 -8.45 14.57 -23.44
C SER A 164 -7.49 15.17 -24.47
N ALA A 165 -7.11 14.40 -25.49
CA ALA A 165 -6.35 14.85 -26.67
C ALA A 165 -7.19 15.76 -27.57
#